data_AF-A0A7C3UBA5-F1
#
_entry.id   AF-A0A7C3UBA5-F1
#
_cell.length_a   1.000
_cell.length_b   1.000
_cell.length_c   1.000
_cell.angle_alpha   90.00
_cell.angle_beta   90.00
_cell.angle_gamma   90.00
#
_symmetry.space_group_name_H-M   'P 1'
#
loop_
_entity.id
_entity.type
_entity.pdbx_description
1 polymer ?
#
loop_
_entity_poly.entity_id
_entity_poly.type
_entity_poly.pdbx_seq_one_letter_code
_entity_poly.pdbx_strand_id
1 'polypeptide(L)'
;MKESWSEYSDSIEKSREYHKRYQIAINNPIRRQVLKLLLKGKKLNTIKYELNLSDSQLEYHLKILEWGFCIERKGGDIKVTKEGTVVKFLE
;
A
#
# COMPACT_ATOMS: atom_id res chain seq x y z
N MET A 1 0.41 15.89 3.77
CA MET A 1 1.09 14.61 4.06
C MET A 1 2.48 14.73 3.47
N LYS A 2 3.52 14.63 4.30
CA LYS A 2 4.91 14.63 3.87
C LYS A 2 5.15 13.35 3.05
N GLU A 3 5.93 13.44 1.98
CA GLU A 3 6.23 12.28 1.11
C GLU A 3 7.27 11.40 1.78
N SER A 4 7.02 10.09 1.81
CA SER A 4 7.86 9.15 2.56
C SER A 4 9.27 9.09 1.98
N TRP A 5 9.42 9.23 0.66
CA TRP A 5 10.71 9.25 -0.03
C TRP A 5 11.69 10.30 0.51
N SER A 6 11.19 11.45 1.00
CA SER A 6 12.05 12.53 1.52
C SER A 6 12.88 12.12 2.75
N GLU A 7 12.48 11.06 3.46
CA GLU A 7 13.21 10.52 4.61
C GLU A 7 14.28 9.48 4.21
N TYR A 8 14.28 9.09 2.93
CA TYR A 8 15.20 8.11 2.35
C TYR A 8 16.14 8.72 1.31
N SER A 9 16.11 10.04 1.11
CA SER A 9 16.95 10.73 0.12
C SER A 9 18.38 11.01 0.57
N ASP A 10 18.70 10.83 1.86
CA ASP A 10 20.01 11.21 2.41
C ASP A 10 21.19 10.37 1.89
N SER A 11 20.92 9.18 1.36
CA SER A 11 21.95 8.33 0.76
C SER A 11 21.41 7.50 -0.40
N ILE A 12 22.31 7.12 -1.32
CA ILE A 12 21.98 6.25 -2.46
C ILE A 12 21.40 4.93 -1.97
N GLU A 13 21.92 4.37 -0.87
CA GLU A 13 21.46 3.10 -0.33
C GLU A 13 20.04 3.18 0.22
N LYS A 14 19.73 4.21 1.02
CA LYS A 14 18.38 4.45 1.54
C LYS A 14 17.38 4.66 0.40
N SER A 15 17.77 5.42 -0.62
CA SER A 15 16.94 5.67 -1.79
C SER A 15 16.66 4.37 -2.56
N ARG A 16 17.68 3.52 -2.77
CA ARG A 16 17.51 2.19 -3.37
C ARG A 16 16.59 1.30 -2.55
N GLU A 17 16.74 1.29 -1.23
CA GLU A 17 15.85 0.53 -0.36
C GLU A 17 14.41 1.00 -0.51
N TYR A 18 14.15 2.30 -0.44
CA TYR A 18 12.82 2.86 -0.63
C TYR A 18 12.18 2.38 -1.94
N HIS A 19 12.89 2.56 -3.07
CA HIS A 19 12.38 2.18 -4.37
C HIS A 19 12.12 0.68 -4.46
N LYS A 20 13.00 -0.15 -3.90
CA LYS A 20 12.81 -1.62 -3.83
C LYS A 20 11.55 -1.98 -3.06
N ARG A 21 11.35 -1.41 -1.86
CA ARG A 21 10.16 -1.68 -1.02
C ARG A 21 8.88 -1.32 -1.75
N TYR A 22 8.84 -0.10 -2.30
CA TYR A 22 7.70 0.41 -3.04
C TYR A 22 7.38 -0.44 -4.28
N GLN A 23 8.40 -0.78 -5.08
CA GLN A 23 8.22 -1.62 -6.27
C GLN A 23 7.68 -3.01 -5.90
N ILE A 24 8.20 -3.64 -4.85
CA ILE A 24 7.69 -4.92 -4.35
C ILE A 24 6.22 -4.81 -3.95
N ALA A 25 5.84 -3.73 -3.26
CA ALA A 25 4.46 -3.53 -2.85
C ALA A 25 3.50 -3.35 -4.05
N ILE A 26 3.86 -2.52 -5.03
CA ILE A 26 2.97 -2.18 -6.15
C ILE A 26 2.92 -3.24 -7.26
N ASN A 27 4.00 -4.01 -7.45
CA ASN A 27 4.08 -5.05 -8.48
C ASN A 27 3.36 -6.35 -8.09
N ASN A 28 2.13 -6.23 -7.59
CA ASN A 28 1.24 -7.35 -7.31
C ASN A 28 -0.22 -6.96 -7.60
N PRO A 29 -0.96 -7.76 -8.38
CA PRO A 29 -2.31 -7.40 -8.81
C PRO A 29 -3.30 -7.32 -7.65
N ILE A 30 -3.22 -8.24 -6.68
CA ILE A 30 -4.11 -8.23 -5.50
C ILE A 30 -3.87 -6.99 -4.66
N ARG A 31 -2.60 -6.63 -4.40
CA ARG A 31 -2.27 -5.39 -3.67
C ARG A 31 -2.78 -4.14 -4.39
N ARG A 32 -2.66 -4.09 -5.72
CA ARG A 32 -3.24 -3.01 -6.53
C ARG A 32 -4.77 -2.95 -6.41
N GLN A 33 -5.45 -4.09 -6.41
CA GLN A 33 -6.90 -4.15 -6.20
C GLN A 33 -7.31 -3.71 -4.79
N VAL A 34 -6.60 -4.14 -3.75
CA VAL A 34 -6.80 -3.69 -2.36
C VAL A 34 -6.70 -2.16 -2.28
N LEU A 35 -5.65 -1.56 -2.85
CA LEU A 35 -5.50 -0.10 -2.88
C LEU A 35 -6.63 0.59 -3.66
N LYS A 36 -7.02 0.05 -4.83
CA LYS A 36 -8.15 0.58 -5.63
C LYS A 36 -9.46 0.56 -4.83
N LEU A 37 -9.72 -0.48 -4.05
CA LEU A 37 -10.93 -0.58 -3.22
C LEU A 37 -10.88 0.33 -1.99
N LEU A 38 -9.72 0.43 -1.32
CA LEU A 38 -9.52 1.39 -0.23
C LEU A 38 -9.75 2.83 -0.69
N LEU A 39 -9.26 3.19 -1.89
CA LEU A 39 -9.50 4.52 -2.49
C LEU A 39 -10.97 4.78 -2.82
N LYS A 40 -11.78 3.73 -3.01
CA LYS A 40 -13.24 3.83 -3.17
C LYS A 40 -13.97 3.89 -1.81
N GLY A 41 -13.26 3.91 -0.69
CA GLY A 41 -13.84 3.96 0.65
C GLY A 41 -14.41 2.63 1.13
N LYS A 42 -14.04 1.51 0.51
CA LYS A 42 -14.53 0.18 0.91
C LYS A 42 -13.90 -0.23 2.24
N LYS A 43 -14.72 -0.83 3.12
CA LYS A 43 -14.25 -1.39 4.40
C LYS A 43 -13.46 -2.67 4.17
N LEU A 44 -12.52 -2.98 5.07
CA LEU A 44 -11.67 -4.18 4.97
C LEU A 44 -12.46 -5.48 4.82
N ASN A 45 -13.55 -5.65 5.57
CA ASN A 45 -14.41 -6.83 5.44
C ASN A 45 -14.94 -6.97 4.01
N THR A 46 -15.42 -5.88 3.41
CA THR A 46 -15.90 -5.89 2.02
C THR A 46 -14.78 -6.24 1.04
N ILE A 47 -13.59 -5.67 1.22
CA ILE A 47 -12.41 -5.99 0.38
C ILE A 47 -12.06 -7.47 0.47
N LYS A 48 -12.06 -8.03 1.69
CA LYS A 48 -11.81 -9.44 1.95
C LYS A 48 -12.75 -10.33 1.15
N TYR A 49 -14.05 -10.04 1.20
CA TYR A 49 -15.08 -10.80 0.48
C TYR A 49 -14.98 -10.60 -1.05
N GLU A 50 -14.82 -9.37 -1.53
CA GLU A 50 -14.73 -9.07 -2.97
C GLU A 50 -13.51 -9.72 -3.63
N LEU A 51 -12.39 -9.86 -2.90
CA LEU A 51 -11.16 -10.47 -3.39
C LEU A 51 -11.01 -11.94 -2.99
N ASN A 52 -12.00 -12.53 -2.33
CA ASN A 52 -11.98 -13.91 -1.82
C ASN A 52 -10.70 -14.25 -1.02
N LEU A 53 -10.34 -13.38 -0.08
CA LEU A 53 -9.17 -13.53 0.78
C LEU A 53 -9.57 -14.04 2.18
N SER A 54 -8.69 -14.80 2.82
CA SER A 54 -8.76 -14.99 4.27
C SER A 54 -8.30 -13.73 5.01
N ASP A 55 -8.60 -13.65 6.32
CA ASP A 55 -8.08 -12.57 7.18
C ASP A 55 -6.54 -12.53 7.19
N SER A 56 -5.88 -13.70 7.21
CA SER A 56 -4.42 -13.79 7.18
C SER A 56 -3.82 -13.33 5.85
N GLN A 57 -4.47 -13.64 4.72
CA GLN A 57 -4.03 -13.19 3.40
C GLN A 57 -4.20 -11.67 3.26
N LEU A 58 -5.35 -11.13 3.65
CA LEU A 58 -5.59 -9.68 3.60
C LEU A 58 -4.58 -8.94 4.49
N GLU A 59 -4.35 -9.41 5.72
CA GLU A 59 -3.38 -8.80 6.62
C GLU A 59 -1.94 -8.87 6.08
N TYR A 60 -1.56 -9.99 5.44
CA TYR A 60 -0.28 -10.08 4.73
C TYR A 60 -0.14 -9.00 3.65
N HIS A 61 -1.17 -8.82 2.81
CA HIS A 61 -1.16 -7.79 1.79
C HIS A 61 -1.04 -6.38 2.38
N LEU A 62 -1.78 -6.09 3.46
CA LEU A 62 -1.74 -4.80 4.15
C LEU A 62 -0.36 -4.52 4.75
N LYS A 63 0.29 -5.51 5.39
CA LYS A 63 1.65 -5.35 5.93
C LYS A 63 2.67 -5.00 4.86
N ILE A 64 2.60 -5.64 3.69
CA ILE A 64 3.50 -5.32 2.58
C ILE A 64 3.21 -3.94 2.00
N LEU A 65 1.94 -3.55 1.91
CA LEU A 65 1.54 -2.21 1.45
C LEU A 65 2.01 -1.12 2.42
N GLU A 66 1.93 -1.36 3.73
CA GLU A 66 2.41 -0.45 4.77
C GLU A 66 3.94 -0.34 4.74
N TRP A 67 4.65 -1.47 4.65
CA TRP A 67 6.10 -1.52 4.49
C TRP A 67 6.61 -0.83 3.21
N GLY A 68 5.83 -0.91 2.14
CA GLY A 68 6.08 -0.23 0.86
C GLY A 68 5.49 1.18 0.77
N PHE A 69 5.16 1.80 1.91
CA PHE A 69 4.71 3.19 2.03
C PHE A 69 3.40 3.53 1.31
N CYS A 70 2.62 2.54 0.90
CA CYS A 70 1.38 2.72 0.13
C CYS A 70 0.15 3.01 1.03
N ILE A 71 0.21 2.61 2.29
CA ILE A 71 -0.83 2.87 3.30
C ILE A 71 -0.22 3.24 4.65
N GLU A 72 -1.01 3.91 5.49
CA GLU A 72 -0.72 4.16 6.90
C GLU A 72 -1.88 3.67 7.77
N ARG A 73 -1.59 3.07 8.93
CA ARG A 73 -2.58 2.79 9.98
C ARG A 73 -2.54 3.88 11.04
N LYS A 74 -3.67 4.57 11.26
CA LYS A 74 -3.82 5.58 12.33
C LYS A 74 -5.13 5.36 13.08
N GLY A 75 -5.04 5.05 14.37
CA GLY A 75 -6.22 4.92 15.24
C GLY A 75 -7.19 3.80 14.85
N GLY A 76 -6.72 2.75 14.17
CA GLY A 76 -7.57 1.66 13.65
C GLY A 76 -8.05 1.87 12.21
N ASP A 77 -7.91 3.09 11.67
CA ASP A 77 -8.23 3.38 10.28
C ASP A 77 -7.01 3.19 9.37
N ILE A 78 -7.28 2.76 8.13
CA ILE A 78 -6.28 2.63 7.07
C ILE A 78 -6.47 3.77 6.08
N LYS A 79 -5.40 4.51 5.83
CA LYS A 79 -5.36 5.60 4.86
C LYS A 79 -4.37 5.28 3.75
N VAL A 80 -4.80 5.47 2.50
CA VAL A 80 -3.90 5.37 1.34
C VAL A 80 -3.04 6.63 1.25
N THR A 81 -1.73 6.45 1.12
CA THR A 81 -0.75 7.53 1.00
C THR A 81 -0.70 8.07 -0.43
N LYS A 82 0.14 9.09 -0.68
CA LYS A 82 0.37 9.59 -2.05
C LYS A 82 0.94 8.50 -2.95
N GLU A 83 1.92 7.76 -2.44
CA GLU A 83 2.58 6.63 -3.08
C GLU A 83 1.57 5.55 -3.48
N GLY A 84 0.64 5.21 -2.57
CA GLY A 84 -0.42 4.24 -2.84
C GLY A 84 -1.44 4.71 -3.87
N THR A 85 -1.59 6.02 -4.10
CA THR A 85 -2.52 6.55 -5.12
C THR A 85 -2.08 6.30 -6.55
N VAL A 86 -0.82 5.89 -6.79
CA VAL A 86 -0.31 5.60 -8.13
C VAL A 86 -1.16 4.57 -8.87
N VAL A 87 -1.85 3.67 -8.14
CA VAL A 87 -2.70 2.63 -8.73
C VAL A 87 -3.84 3.17 -9.58
N LYS A 88 -4.18 4.46 -9.44
CA LYS A 88 -5.15 5.14 -10.30
C LYS A 88 -4.65 5.31 -11.74
N PHE A 89 -3.33 5.25 -11.94
CA PHE A 89 -2.66 5.39 -13.23
C PHE A 89 -2.13 4.04 -13.76
N LEU A 90 -2.34 2.96 -13.01
CA LEU A 90 -1.94 1.61 -13.40
C LEU A 90 -3.19 0.84 -13.80
N GLU A 91 -3.27 0.44 -15.07
CA GLU A 91 -4.32 -0.44 -15.59
C GLU A 91 -4.23 -1.83 -14.92
#